data_AF-A0A933A0X7-F1
#
_entry.id   AF-A0A933A0X7-F1
#
_cell.length_a   1.000
_cell.length_b   1.000
_cell.length_c   1.000
_cell.angle_alpha   90.00
_cell.angle_beta   90.00
_cell.angle_gamma   90.00
#
_symmetry.space_group_name_H-M   'P 1'
#
loop_
_entity.id
_entity.type
_entity.pdbx_description
1 polymer ?
#
loop_
_entity_poly.entity_id
_entity_poly.type
_entity_poly.pdbx_seq_one_letter_code
_entity_poly.pdbx_strand_id
1 'polypeptide(L)'
;MAQAKPGVTEGTTAAGRYQGRIHLLQKDLMGQYFQELTAAAEGGADAPAAYMLISGNPVELVRAFGFLPVYPEVNALQLAVKKQALPYILKAEEMGYSVDNCAYVKADIGVY
;
A
#
# COMPACT_ATOMS: atom_id res chain seq x y z
N MET A 1 -7.20 -39.62 3.47
CA MET A 1 -7.97 -39.40 2.23
C MET A 1 -8.08 -37.91 1.99
N ALA A 2 -7.17 -37.34 1.20
CA ALA A 2 -7.21 -35.94 0.82
C ALA A 2 -8.24 -35.77 -0.31
N GLN A 3 -9.32 -35.02 -0.05
CA GLN A 3 -10.27 -34.65 -1.10
C GLN A 3 -9.72 -33.41 -1.83
N ALA A 4 -9.51 -33.56 -3.14
CA ALA A 4 -9.06 -32.50 -4.03
C ALA A 4 -10.10 -31.37 -4.11
N LYS A 5 -9.65 -30.11 -4.08
CA LYS A 5 -10.50 -28.94 -4.35
C LYS A 5 -10.98 -28.98 -5.81
N PRO A 6 -12.28 -28.83 -6.09
CA PRO A 6 -12.78 -28.74 -7.46
C PRO A 6 -12.24 -27.45 -8.12
N GLY A 7 -11.69 -27.61 -9.32
CA GLY A 7 -11.23 -26.51 -10.15
C GLY A 7 -12.35 -25.53 -10.48
N VAL A 8 -11.98 -24.26 -10.61
CA VAL A 8 -12.86 -23.18 -11.09
C VAL A 8 -13.33 -23.56 -12.49
N THR A 9 -14.57 -24.05 -12.59
CA THR A 9 -15.23 -24.29 -13.86
C THR A 9 -15.63 -22.96 -14.48
N GLU A 10 -15.26 -22.79 -15.75
CA GLU A 10 -15.53 -21.64 -16.59
C GLU A 10 -17.03 -21.34 -16.67
N GLY A 11 -17.42 -20.23 -16.07
CA GLY A 11 -18.80 -19.76 -16.07
C GLY A 11 -18.92 -18.27 -15.79
N THR A 12 -18.05 -17.43 -16.36
CA THR A 12 -18.17 -15.98 -16.24
C THR A 12 -18.81 -15.42 -17.50
N THR A 13 -20.03 -14.91 -17.36
CA THR A 13 -20.75 -14.14 -18.37
C THR A 13 -19.88 -12.97 -18.87
N ALA A 14 -20.04 -12.57 -20.13
CA ALA A 14 -19.19 -11.57 -20.79
C ALA A 14 -19.06 -10.24 -20.01
N ALA A 15 -20.08 -9.86 -19.23
CA ALA A 15 -20.06 -8.67 -18.36
C ALA A 15 -19.10 -8.81 -17.15
N GLY A 16 -18.94 -10.01 -16.58
CA GLY A 16 -18.00 -10.25 -15.47
C GLY A 16 -16.54 -10.38 -15.90
N ARG A 17 -16.29 -10.67 -17.19
CA ARG A 17 -14.92 -10.83 -17.75
C ARG A 17 -14.14 -9.53 -17.82
N TYR A 18 -14.80 -8.39 -18.08
CA TYR A 18 -14.12 -7.09 -18.19
C TYR A 18 -13.64 -6.57 -16.83
N GLN A 19 -14.52 -6.62 -15.82
CA GLN A 19 -14.17 -6.24 -14.44
C GLN A 19 -13.03 -7.11 -13.89
N GLY A 20 -13.00 -8.39 -14.24
CA GLY A 20 -11.92 -9.31 -13.85
C GLY A 20 -10.55 -8.89 -14.40
N ARG A 21 -10.44 -8.53 -15.69
CA ARG A 21 -9.15 -8.18 -16.30
C ARG A 21 -8.54 -6.91 -15.71
N ILE A 22 -9.35 -5.86 -15.53
CA ILE A 22 -8.86 -4.60 -14.94
C ILE A 22 -8.48 -4.79 -13.47
N HIS A 23 -9.28 -5.56 -12.72
CA HIS A 23 -8.95 -5.90 -11.33
C HIS A 23 -7.62 -6.67 -11.22
N LEU A 24 -7.39 -7.65 -12.10
CA LEU A 24 -6.14 -8.40 -12.14
C LEU A 24 -4.95 -7.52 -12.51
N LEU A 25 -5.10 -6.64 -13.51
CA LEU A 25 -4.05 -5.68 -13.87
C LEU A 25 -3.74 -4.72 -12.73
N GLN A 26 -4.76 -4.17 -12.06
CA GLN A 26 -4.57 -3.32 -10.88
C GLN A 26 -3.78 -4.05 -9.79
N LYS A 27 -4.14 -5.32 -9.51
CA LYS A 27 -3.44 -6.13 -8.51
C LYS A 27 -1.96 -6.34 -8.88
N ASP A 28 -1.69 -6.62 -10.15
CA ASP A 28 -0.32 -6.81 -10.65
C ASP A 28 0.51 -5.53 -10.52
N LEU A 29 -0.03 -4.39 -10.98
CA LEU A 29 0.64 -3.09 -10.86
C LEU A 29 0.92 -2.70 -9.41
N MET A 30 -0.06 -2.90 -8.51
CA MET A 30 0.13 -2.65 -7.08
C MET A 30 1.19 -3.59 -6.47
N GLY A 31 1.20 -4.86 -6.89
CA GLY A 31 2.18 -5.85 -6.45
C GLY A 31 3.60 -5.47 -6.86
N GLN A 32 3.79 -5.13 -8.14
CA GLN A 32 5.07 -4.68 -8.68
C GLN A 32 5.57 -3.42 -7.96
N TYR A 33 4.69 -2.44 -7.75
CA TYR A 33 5.01 -1.23 -7.00
C TYR A 33 5.55 -1.52 -5.58
N PHE A 34 4.90 -2.38 -4.81
CA PHE A 34 5.39 -2.73 -3.47
C PHE A 34 6.67 -3.56 -3.51
N GLN A 35 6.88 -4.38 -4.54
CA GLN A 35 8.13 -5.12 -4.75
C GLN A 35 9.30 -4.18 -5.04
N GLU A 36 9.11 -3.17 -5.90
CA GLU A 36 10.12 -2.12 -6.17
C GLU A 36 10.53 -1.40 -4.88
N LEU A 37 9.55 -1.01 -4.05
CA LEU A 37 9.81 -0.35 -2.77
C LEU A 37 10.56 -1.26 -1.78
N THR A 38 10.19 -2.55 -1.73
CA THR A 38 10.86 -3.53 -0.87
C THR A 38 12.31 -3.71 -1.30
N ALA A 39 12.54 -3.89 -2.60
CA ALA A 39 13.89 -4.04 -3.14
C ALA A 39 14.76 -2.81 -2.85
N ALA A 40 14.22 -1.60 -3.00
CA ALA A 40 14.95 -0.37 -2.66
C ALA A 40 15.29 -0.28 -1.17
N ALA A 41 14.35 -0.64 -0.28
CA ALA A 41 14.60 -0.65 1.17
C ALA A 41 15.64 -1.70 1.59
N GLU A 42 15.69 -2.85 0.90
CA GLU A 42 16.66 -3.93 1.13
C GLU A 42 18.03 -3.68 0.47
N GLY A 43 18.20 -2.56 -0.24
CA GLY A 43 19.44 -2.22 -0.94
C GLY A 43 19.64 -2.95 -2.27
N GLY A 44 18.59 -3.58 -2.81
CA GLY A 44 18.57 -4.25 -4.11
C GLY A 44 18.26 -3.32 -5.30
N ALA A 45 17.98 -2.03 -5.05
CA ALA A 45 17.78 -1.04 -6.10
C ALA A 45 18.41 0.31 -5.71
N ASP A 46 19.03 0.99 -6.68
CA ASP A 46 19.74 2.27 -6.49
C ASP A 46 18.81 3.50 -6.49
N ALA A 47 17.48 3.30 -6.51
CA ALA A 47 16.51 4.38 -6.60
C ALA A 47 16.13 4.90 -5.19
N PRO A 48 16.39 6.18 -4.86
CA PRO A 48 16.01 6.75 -3.58
C PRO A 48 14.48 6.83 -3.42
N ALA A 49 13.98 6.61 -2.21
CA ALA A 49 12.56 6.71 -1.90
C ALA A 49 12.18 8.16 -1.50
N ALA A 50 11.03 8.63 -1.99
CA ALA A 50 10.45 9.92 -1.65
C ALA A 50 9.10 9.72 -0.95
N TYR A 51 9.03 10.09 0.33
CA TYR A 51 7.81 9.99 1.13
C TYR A 51 6.88 11.15 0.84
N MET A 52 5.67 10.84 0.42
CA MET A 52 4.70 11.85 0.03
C MET A 52 3.33 11.58 0.66
N LEU A 53 2.95 12.43 1.61
CA LEU A 53 1.64 12.46 2.23
C LEU A 53 0.71 13.40 1.43
N ILE A 54 -0.58 13.01 1.25
CA ILE A 54 -1.70 13.82 0.71
C ILE A 54 -1.93 13.76 -0.81
N SER A 55 -3.15 14.10 -1.23
CA SER A 55 -3.61 14.21 -2.62
C SER A 55 -2.93 15.36 -3.38
N GLY A 56 -2.69 15.16 -4.67
CA GLY A 56 -2.01 16.14 -5.55
C GLY A 56 -0.50 15.93 -5.70
N ASN A 57 0.00 14.72 -5.39
CA ASN A 57 1.43 14.43 -5.57
C ASN A 57 1.88 14.55 -7.02
N PRO A 58 3.00 15.25 -7.29
CA PRO A 58 3.60 15.33 -8.62
C PRO A 58 4.39 14.04 -8.92
N VAL A 59 3.69 12.90 -8.90
CA VAL A 59 4.29 11.57 -9.03
C VAL A 59 5.10 11.43 -10.30
N GLU A 60 4.67 12.07 -11.38
CA GLU A 60 5.37 12.11 -12.66
C GLU A 60 6.74 12.79 -12.53
N LEU A 61 6.85 13.88 -11.78
CA LEU A 61 8.13 14.56 -11.54
C LEU A 61 9.05 13.69 -10.68
N VAL A 62 8.52 13.11 -9.59
CA VAL A 62 9.28 12.25 -8.68
C VAL A 62 9.87 11.05 -9.44
N ARG A 63 9.04 10.37 -10.23
CA ARG A 63 9.48 9.26 -11.08
C ARG A 63 10.46 9.72 -12.17
N ALA A 64 10.26 10.90 -12.78
CA ALA A 64 11.16 11.44 -13.81
C ALA A 64 12.56 11.74 -13.26
N PHE A 65 12.68 12.10 -11.99
CA PHE A 65 13.97 12.27 -11.30
C PHE A 65 14.56 10.96 -10.75
N GLY A 66 13.95 9.81 -11.04
CA GLY A 66 14.45 8.50 -10.61
C GLY A 66 14.14 8.15 -9.15
N PHE A 67 13.21 8.86 -8.51
CA PHE A 67 12.76 8.53 -7.15
C PHE A 67 11.59 7.55 -7.18
N LEU A 68 11.55 6.69 -6.15
CA LEU A 68 10.39 5.84 -5.88
C LEU A 68 9.42 6.56 -4.92
N PRO A 69 8.18 6.84 -5.35
CA PRO A 69 7.20 7.46 -4.49
C PRO A 69 6.73 6.48 -3.42
N VAL A 70 6.69 6.90 -2.16
CA VAL A 70 6.07 6.16 -1.05
C VAL A 70 4.86 6.95 -0.58
N TYR A 71 3.74 6.27 -0.36
CA TYR A 71 2.48 6.85 0.10
C TYR A 71 2.14 6.38 1.52
N PRO A 72 2.56 7.13 2.56
CA PRO A 72 2.39 6.68 3.95
C PRO A 72 0.91 6.58 4.37
N GLU A 73 0.05 7.41 3.78
CA GLU A 73 -1.42 7.30 3.91
C GLU A 73 -1.94 5.90 3.56
N VAL A 74 -1.45 5.31 2.45
CA VAL A 74 -1.88 3.99 2.01
C VAL A 74 -1.46 2.92 3.02
N ASN A 75 -0.27 3.04 3.58
CA ASN A 75 0.22 2.12 4.61
C ASN A 75 -0.60 2.23 5.90
N ALA A 76 -0.89 3.45 6.36
CA ALA A 76 -1.75 3.69 7.52
C ALA A 76 -3.17 3.15 7.30
N LEU A 77 -3.74 3.32 6.10
CA LEU A 77 -5.04 2.73 5.74
C LEU A 77 -4.99 1.20 5.75
N GLN A 78 -3.89 0.59 5.28
CA GLN A 78 -3.71 -0.86 5.35
C GLN A 78 -3.69 -1.38 6.79
N LEU A 79 -3.08 -0.63 7.72
CA LEU A 79 -3.14 -0.96 9.15
C LEU A 79 -4.57 -0.83 9.70
N ALA A 80 -5.29 0.21 9.29
CA ALA A 80 -6.66 0.43 9.72
C ALA A 80 -7.60 -0.70 9.27
N VAL A 81 -7.55 -1.11 7.99
CA VAL A 81 -8.41 -2.21 7.47
C VAL A 81 -8.08 -3.55 8.13
N LYS A 82 -6.83 -3.75 8.56
CA LYS A 82 -6.40 -4.94 9.32
C LYS A 82 -6.71 -4.84 10.82
N LYS A 83 -7.28 -3.72 11.29
CA LYS A 83 -7.54 -3.43 12.70
C LYS A 83 -6.27 -3.45 13.57
N GLN A 84 -5.15 -3.02 12.99
CA GLN A 84 -3.82 -2.99 13.63
C GLN A 84 -3.30 -1.57 13.86
N ALA A 85 -4.06 -0.53 13.54
CA ALA A 85 -3.60 0.86 13.65
C ALA A 85 -3.49 1.40 15.08
N LEU A 86 -4.33 0.92 16.01
CA LEU A 86 -4.46 1.51 17.35
C LEU A 86 -3.14 1.56 18.15
N PRO A 87 -2.33 0.48 18.23
CA PRO A 87 -1.06 0.53 18.97
C PRO A 87 -0.11 1.60 18.43
N TYR A 88 -0.06 1.80 17.11
CA TYR A 88 0.80 2.81 16.49
C TYR A 88 0.28 4.22 16.73
N ILE A 89 -1.04 4.42 16.69
CA ILE A 89 -1.65 5.72 17.03
C ILE A 89 -1.29 6.12 18.46
N LEU A 90 -1.46 5.20 19.43
CA LEU A 90 -1.14 5.46 20.83
C LEU A 90 0.35 5.73 21.03
N LYS A 91 1.23 4.97 20.35
CA LYS A 91 2.68 5.23 20.37
C LYS A 91 3.01 6.64 19.89
N ALA A 92 2.37 7.13 18.83
CA ALA A 92 2.58 8.49 18.36
C ALA A 92 2.09 9.55 19.37
N GLU A 93 0.98 9.29 20.07
CA GLU A 93 0.49 10.17 21.14
C GLU A 93 1.47 10.20 22.33
N GLU A 94 2.06 9.07 22.69
CA GLU A 94 3.13 8.98 23.70
C GLU A 94 4.38 9.76 23.27
N MET A 95 4.66 9.86 21.96
CA MET A 95 5.72 10.70 21.40
C MET A 95 5.38 12.21 21.43
N GLY A 96 4.18 12.59 21.87
CA GLY A 96 3.74 13.97 22.00
C GLY A 96 2.88 14.49 20.85
N TYR A 97 2.45 13.63 19.92
CA TYR A 97 1.48 14.05 18.90
C TYR A 97 0.10 14.26 19.52
N SER A 98 -0.54 15.39 19.17
CA SER A 98 -1.89 15.69 19.67
C SER A 98 -2.89 14.58 19.32
N VAL A 99 -3.79 14.28 20.25
CA VAL A 99 -4.92 13.35 20.02
C VAL A 99 -5.81 13.82 18.86
N ASP A 100 -5.85 15.12 18.59
CA ASP A 100 -6.62 15.73 17.49
C ASP A 100 -5.93 15.61 16.12
N ASN A 101 -4.67 15.17 16.07
CA ASN A 101 -4.01 14.90 14.79
C ASN A 101 -4.73 13.76 14.06
N CYS A 102 -4.70 13.82 12.73
CA CYS A 102 -5.38 12.80 11.93
C CYS A 102 -4.81 11.40 12.22
N ALA A 103 -5.70 10.42 12.37
CA ALA A 103 -5.32 9.07 12.77
C ALA A 103 -4.35 8.40 11.78
N TYR A 104 -4.43 8.69 10.48
CA TYR A 104 -3.47 8.12 9.52
C TYR A 104 -2.05 8.68 9.71
N VAL A 105 -1.92 9.97 10.09
CA VAL A 105 -0.62 10.58 10.39
C VAL A 105 -0.03 9.94 11.64
N LYS A 106 -0.83 9.81 12.70
CA LYS A 106 -0.39 9.16 13.94
C LYS A 106 -0.03 7.69 13.74
N ALA A 107 -0.85 6.96 12.98
CA ALA A 107 -0.59 5.56 12.66
C ALA A 107 0.71 5.40 11.86
N ASP A 108 1.00 6.29 10.91
CA ASP A 108 2.24 6.25 10.14
C ASP A 108 3.48 6.58 11.00
N ILE A 109 3.42 7.65 11.80
CA ILE A 109 4.50 8.02 12.71
C ILE A 109 4.80 6.92 13.72
N GLY A 110 3.77 6.28 14.28
CA GLY A 110 3.95 5.20 15.25
C GLY A 110 4.59 3.92 14.67
N VAL A 111 4.54 3.73 13.35
CA VAL A 111 5.20 2.59 12.69
C VAL A 111 6.72 2.75 12.69
N TYR A 112 7.22 3.99 12.67
CA TYR A 112 8.63 4.33 12.92
C TYR A 112 8.96 4.28 14.43
#